data_AF-A0A1Q7E2R6-F1
#
_entry.id   AF-A0A1Q7E2R6-F1
#
_cell.length_a   1.000
_cell.length_b   1.000
_cell.length_c   1.000
_cell.angle_alpha   90.00
_cell.angle_beta   90.00
_cell.angle_gamma   90.00
#
_symmetry.space_group_name_H-M   'P 1'
#
loop_
_entity.id
_entity.type
_entity.pdbx_description
1 polymer ?
#
loop_
_entity_poly.entity_id
_entity_poly.type
_entity_poly.pdbx_seq_one_letter_code
_entity_poly.pdbx_strand_id
1 'polypeptide(L)'
;MTIDRSDLASRSDSLALDETRGLGVLVGHPSIAGKDSSGTRAYTLVGTRIELGLTNREIHLVKALGAGQASGADWTLTADTIHLRLERRKLQQALAWGRSSRPHAVSSLQTFDADSLALDAPDEVLTELRGFGKAFSTSKRDSTARRSTATRNPSHGSAPPLVPRDTAVARWVEGPDFIGGDSLTAHWAQEPDSTGKPRSQLRTILARGAARALTHLTDDKDSTAGPSLNYSRGASIAIALRQGKMDRVVAGGRADGVHLEPRPPLPDTTKRAPADSIKRPSAVSKRPPSPR
;
A
#
# COMPACT_ATOMS: atom_id res chain seq x y z
N MET A 1 -28.17 21.90 -11.64
CA MET A 1 -29.21 20.85 -11.60
C MET A 1 -28.86 19.83 -10.53
N THR A 2 -29.86 19.32 -9.81
CA THR A 2 -29.67 18.33 -8.73
C THR A 2 -30.76 17.27 -8.87
N ILE A 3 -30.38 16.00 -8.73
CA ILE A 3 -31.31 14.86 -8.62
C ILE A 3 -31.11 14.26 -7.24
N ASP A 4 -32.21 13.98 -6.56
CA ASP A 4 -32.18 13.27 -5.28
C ASP A 4 -33.22 12.14 -5.28
N ARG A 5 -32.73 10.90 -5.33
CA ARG A 5 -33.50 9.66 -5.25
C ARG A 5 -33.15 8.94 -3.94
N SER A 6 -33.96 7.94 -3.59
CA SER A 6 -33.69 7.09 -2.42
C SER A 6 -32.36 6.33 -2.53
N ASP A 7 -31.96 5.95 -3.74
CA ASP A 7 -30.77 5.15 -4.05
C ASP A 7 -29.59 5.96 -4.59
N LEU A 8 -29.84 7.19 -5.05
CA LEU A 8 -28.83 7.96 -5.78
C LEU A 8 -29.07 9.47 -5.66
N ALA A 9 -28.00 10.24 -5.50
CA ALA A 9 -28.01 11.69 -5.66
C ALA A 9 -27.03 12.09 -6.77
N SER A 10 -27.39 13.11 -7.56
CA SER A 10 -26.49 13.66 -8.57
C SER A 10 -26.53 15.18 -8.62
N ARG A 11 -25.44 15.78 -9.08
CA ARG A 11 -25.31 17.22 -9.31
C ARG A 11 -24.59 17.46 -10.63
N SER A 12 -25.05 18.41 -11.41
CA SER A 12 -24.42 18.84 -12.67
C SER A 12 -24.94 20.20 -13.11
N ASP A 13 -24.28 20.86 -14.05
CA ASP A 13 -24.80 22.10 -14.64
C ASP A 13 -25.90 21.79 -15.67
N SER A 14 -25.77 20.69 -16.40
CA SER A 14 -26.75 20.27 -17.41
C SER A 14 -26.93 18.74 -17.45
N LEU A 15 -28.17 18.35 -17.75
CA LEU A 15 -28.60 16.96 -17.92
C LEU A 15 -29.28 16.81 -19.28
N ALA A 16 -28.89 15.77 -20.02
CA ALA A 16 -29.67 15.24 -21.13
C ALA A 16 -30.09 13.81 -20.79
N LEU A 17 -31.35 13.46 -21.01
CA LEU A 17 -31.89 12.13 -20.77
C LEU A 17 -32.68 11.68 -21.99
N ASP A 18 -32.34 10.52 -22.51
CA ASP A 18 -33.07 9.82 -23.56
C ASP A 18 -33.59 8.50 -22.96
N GLU A 19 -34.85 8.50 -22.52
CA GLU A 19 -35.48 7.30 -21.95
C GLU A 19 -35.66 6.19 -22.99
N THR A 20 -35.82 6.55 -24.26
CA THR A 20 -36.05 5.56 -25.34
C THR A 20 -34.79 4.76 -25.63
N ARG A 21 -33.63 5.41 -25.54
CA ARG A 21 -32.31 4.76 -25.69
C ARG A 21 -31.70 4.29 -24.37
N GLY A 22 -32.34 4.61 -23.23
CA GLY A 22 -31.81 4.28 -21.91
C GLY A 22 -30.47 4.97 -21.62
N LEU A 23 -30.31 6.22 -22.06
CA LEU A 23 -29.06 6.97 -21.92
C LEU A 23 -29.28 8.28 -21.16
N GLY A 24 -28.43 8.56 -20.18
CA GLY A 24 -28.35 9.85 -19.52
C GLY A 24 -26.95 10.44 -19.61
N VAL A 25 -26.85 11.76 -19.62
CA VAL A 25 -25.58 12.49 -19.69
C VAL A 25 -25.62 13.69 -18.75
N LEU A 26 -24.63 13.78 -17.88
CA LEU A 26 -24.40 14.90 -16.97
C LEU A 26 -23.09 15.62 -17.37
N VAL A 27 -23.15 16.95 -17.46
CA VAL A 27 -21.99 17.80 -17.82
C VAL A 27 -21.93 19.05 -16.96
N GLY A 28 -20.76 19.69 -16.93
CA GLY A 28 -20.50 20.85 -16.07
C GLY A 28 -20.36 20.41 -14.63
N HIS A 29 -19.17 19.91 -14.30
CA HIS A 29 -18.80 19.41 -12.97
C HIS A 29 -19.73 18.33 -12.40
N PRO A 30 -20.05 17.28 -13.19
CA PRO A 30 -20.97 16.24 -12.74
C PRO A 30 -20.41 15.42 -11.58
N SER A 31 -21.28 15.14 -10.62
CA SER A 31 -21.01 14.22 -9.51
C SER A 31 -22.22 13.34 -9.24
N ILE A 32 -21.95 12.10 -8.83
CA ILE A 32 -22.95 11.12 -8.41
C ILE A 32 -22.53 10.54 -7.07
N ALA A 33 -23.53 10.31 -6.21
CA ALA A 33 -23.40 9.57 -4.97
C ALA A 33 -24.47 8.47 -4.95
N GLY A 34 -24.05 7.21 -4.86
CA GLY A 34 -24.97 6.12 -4.53
C GLY A 34 -25.23 6.08 -3.03
N LYS A 35 -26.44 5.67 -2.66
CA LYS A 35 -26.88 5.57 -1.27
C LYS A 35 -27.17 4.12 -0.91
N ASP A 36 -26.75 3.72 0.28
CA ASP A 36 -27.14 2.45 0.86
C ASP A 36 -28.60 2.49 1.34
N SER A 37 -29.08 1.38 1.91
CA SER A 37 -30.45 1.27 2.44
C SER A 37 -30.75 2.22 3.61
N SER A 38 -29.73 2.78 4.25
CA SER A 38 -29.88 3.79 5.31
C SER A 38 -29.94 5.22 4.78
N GLY A 39 -29.76 5.40 3.46
CA GLY A 39 -29.64 6.72 2.82
C GLY A 39 -28.23 7.32 2.97
N THR A 40 -27.28 6.58 3.55
CA THR A 40 -25.89 7.02 3.68
C THR A 40 -25.15 6.79 2.37
N ARG A 41 -24.20 7.66 2.07
CA ARG A 41 -23.39 7.58 0.84
C ARG A 41 -22.52 6.32 0.83
N ALA A 42 -22.83 5.39 -0.06
CA ALA A 42 -22.09 4.14 -0.24
C ALA A 42 -20.89 4.32 -1.18
N TYR A 43 -21.08 5.07 -2.27
CA TYR A 43 -20.03 5.40 -3.22
C TYR A 43 -20.20 6.79 -3.81
N THR A 44 -19.12 7.33 -4.38
CA THR A 44 -19.17 8.54 -5.21
C THR A 44 -18.47 8.34 -6.54
N LEU A 45 -18.87 9.14 -7.52
CA LEU A 45 -18.21 9.28 -8.80
C LEU A 45 -18.23 10.74 -9.25
N VAL A 46 -17.06 11.25 -9.61
CA VAL A 46 -16.86 12.58 -10.19
C VAL A 46 -16.10 12.43 -11.51
N GLY A 47 -16.39 13.31 -12.46
CA GLY A 47 -15.62 13.44 -13.70
C GLY A 47 -15.94 14.75 -14.40
N THR A 48 -15.42 14.94 -15.61
CA THR A 48 -15.78 16.09 -16.45
C THR A 48 -17.12 15.89 -17.17
N ARG A 49 -17.44 14.63 -17.47
CA ARG A 49 -18.70 14.17 -18.05
C ARG A 49 -19.07 12.83 -17.41
N ILE A 50 -20.33 12.64 -17.03
CA ILE A 50 -20.83 11.36 -16.56
C ILE A 50 -21.91 10.87 -17.50
N GLU A 51 -21.76 9.64 -17.98
CA GLU A 51 -22.74 8.93 -18.81
C GLU A 51 -23.46 7.88 -17.95
N LEU A 52 -24.77 7.75 -18.15
CA LEU A 52 -25.65 6.83 -17.44
C LEU A 52 -26.23 5.83 -18.44
N GLY A 53 -26.11 4.54 -18.11
CA GLY A 53 -26.86 3.49 -18.78
C GLY A 53 -28.07 3.10 -17.94
N LEU A 54 -29.25 3.09 -18.58
CA LEU A 54 -30.52 2.76 -17.97
C LEU A 54 -31.16 1.54 -18.65
N THR A 55 -31.72 0.65 -17.84
CA THR A 55 -32.58 -0.44 -18.28
C THR A 55 -33.87 -0.37 -17.47
N ASN A 56 -35.04 -0.34 -18.11
CA ASN A 56 -36.32 -0.19 -17.42
C ASN A 56 -36.36 1.00 -16.44
N ARG A 57 -35.74 2.14 -16.83
CA ARG A 57 -35.56 3.36 -16.01
C ARG A 57 -34.70 3.18 -14.74
N GLU A 58 -34.06 2.03 -14.58
CA GLU A 58 -33.07 1.80 -13.52
C GLU A 58 -31.66 1.99 -14.05
N ILE A 59 -30.82 2.68 -13.28
CA ILE A 59 -29.42 2.91 -13.63
C ILE A 59 -28.65 1.62 -13.35
N HIS A 60 -28.04 1.03 -14.38
CA HIS A 60 -27.18 -0.15 -14.25
C HIS A 60 -25.70 0.18 -14.50
N LEU A 61 -25.43 1.37 -15.05
CA LEU A 61 -24.11 1.78 -15.47
C LEU A 61 -23.92 3.28 -15.22
N VAL A 62 -22.78 3.63 -14.64
CA VAL A 62 -22.34 5.02 -14.49
C VAL A 62 -20.89 5.13 -14.95
N LYS A 63 -20.62 5.96 -15.94
CA LYS A 63 -19.29 6.10 -16.54
C LYS A 63 -18.81 7.53 -16.46
N ALA A 64 -17.76 7.78 -15.72
CA ALA A 64 -17.06 9.06 -15.69
C ALA A 64 -15.99 9.09 -16.78
N LEU A 65 -15.98 10.20 -17.53
CA LEU A 65 -14.99 10.53 -18.53
C LEU A 65 -14.24 11.79 -18.09
N GLY A 66 -12.91 11.73 -18.19
CA GLY A 66 -11.98 12.82 -17.85
C GLY A 66 -11.90 13.09 -16.35
N ALA A 67 -10.70 13.00 -15.78
CA ALA A 67 -10.44 13.21 -14.35
C ALA A 67 -11.40 12.41 -13.44
N GLY A 68 -11.62 11.14 -13.78
CA GLY A 68 -12.49 10.25 -13.04
C GLY A 68 -11.96 10.06 -11.61
N GLN A 69 -12.83 10.28 -10.64
CA GLN A 69 -12.57 10.00 -9.23
C GLN A 69 -13.76 9.24 -8.65
N ALA A 70 -13.51 8.06 -8.13
CA ALA A 70 -14.51 7.26 -7.44
C ALA A 70 -14.05 6.93 -6.02
N SER A 71 -15.00 6.79 -5.11
CA SER A 71 -14.73 6.35 -3.74
C SER A 71 -15.80 5.39 -3.27
N GLY A 72 -15.43 4.39 -2.49
CA GLY A 72 -16.34 3.60 -1.65
C GLY A 72 -16.01 3.80 -0.17
N ALA A 73 -16.51 2.90 0.68
CA ALA A 73 -16.23 2.94 2.12
C ALA A 73 -14.73 2.78 2.45
N ASP A 74 -14.06 1.84 1.79
CA ASP A 74 -12.69 1.42 2.13
C ASP A 74 -11.66 1.69 1.02
N TRP A 75 -12.07 2.35 -0.07
CA TRP A 75 -11.21 2.57 -1.23
C TRP A 75 -11.48 3.90 -1.94
N THR A 76 -10.44 4.43 -2.57
CA THR A 76 -10.54 5.49 -3.58
C THR A 76 -9.88 5.04 -4.87
N LEU A 77 -10.35 5.56 -6.01
CA LEU A 77 -9.90 5.19 -7.35
C LEU A 77 -9.88 6.42 -8.23
N THR A 78 -8.77 6.63 -8.93
CA THR A 78 -8.62 7.74 -9.88
C THR A 78 -8.14 7.19 -11.23
N ALA A 79 -8.67 7.71 -12.33
CA ALA A 79 -8.27 7.35 -13.70
C ALA A 79 -8.84 8.36 -14.72
N ASP A 80 -8.42 8.27 -15.98
CA ASP A 80 -9.07 9.04 -17.05
C ASP A 80 -10.53 8.63 -17.25
N THR A 81 -10.81 7.33 -17.20
CA THR A 81 -12.15 6.77 -17.33
C THR A 81 -12.40 5.79 -16.20
N ILE A 82 -13.54 5.96 -15.53
CA ILE A 82 -14.04 5.03 -14.53
C ILE A 82 -15.45 4.62 -14.93
N HIS A 83 -15.71 3.33 -14.94
CA HIS A 83 -16.99 2.72 -15.22
C HIS A 83 -17.45 1.94 -13.99
N LEU A 84 -18.55 2.38 -13.37
CA LEU A 84 -19.23 1.70 -12.28
C LEU A 84 -20.40 0.88 -12.83
N ARG A 85 -20.42 -0.41 -12.50
CA ARG A 85 -21.53 -1.33 -12.77
C ARG A 85 -22.38 -1.44 -11.51
N LEU A 86 -23.69 -1.24 -11.69
CA LEU A 86 -24.67 -1.30 -10.63
C LEU A 86 -25.64 -2.46 -10.89
N GLU A 87 -25.98 -3.20 -9.84
CA GLU A 87 -27.06 -4.19 -9.88
C GLU A 87 -27.88 -4.03 -8.61
N ARG A 88 -29.22 -4.11 -8.73
CA ARG A 88 -30.17 -3.87 -7.62
C ARG A 88 -29.86 -2.56 -6.89
N ARG A 89 -29.47 -1.53 -7.65
CA ARG A 89 -29.12 -0.17 -7.18
C ARG A 89 -27.87 -0.10 -6.29
N LYS A 90 -27.11 -1.19 -6.18
CA LYS A 90 -25.86 -1.27 -5.43
C LYS A 90 -24.68 -1.36 -6.38
N LEU A 91 -23.55 -0.77 -5.98
CA LEU A 91 -22.29 -0.98 -6.68
C LEU A 91 -21.94 -2.46 -6.67
N GLN A 92 -21.46 -2.97 -7.80
CA GLN A 92 -20.95 -4.33 -7.93
C GLN A 92 -19.50 -4.33 -8.40
N GLN A 93 -19.13 -3.39 -9.27
CA GLN A 93 -17.79 -3.34 -9.84
C GLN A 93 -17.42 -1.92 -10.27
N ALA A 94 -16.15 -1.55 -10.12
CA ALA A 94 -15.54 -0.38 -10.72
C ALA A 94 -14.39 -0.80 -11.66
N LEU A 95 -14.47 -0.40 -12.92
CA LEU A 95 -13.42 -0.58 -13.92
C LEU A 95 -12.78 0.76 -14.20
N ALA A 96 -11.45 0.82 -14.24
CA ALA A 96 -10.70 2.03 -14.49
C ALA A 96 -9.58 1.81 -15.50
N TRP A 97 -9.43 2.74 -16.44
CA TRP A 97 -8.38 2.75 -17.44
C TRP A 97 -8.10 4.18 -17.89
N GLY A 98 -6.94 4.40 -18.51
CA GLY A 98 -6.55 5.71 -19.01
C GLY A 98 -5.32 5.68 -19.89
N ARG A 99 -5.15 6.74 -20.68
CA ARG A 99 -3.96 6.98 -21.52
C ARG A 99 -3.04 8.04 -20.90
N SER A 100 -3.61 9.09 -20.32
CA SER A 100 -2.89 10.20 -19.68
C SER A 100 -2.69 10.00 -18.19
N SER A 101 -3.71 9.49 -17.49
CA SER A 101 -3.64 9.14 -16.08
C SER A 101 -3.81 7.64 -15.91
N ARG A 102 -2.80 6.99 -15.32
CA ARG A 102 -2.91 5.58 -14.97
C ARG A 102 -3.89 5.41 -13.82
N PRO A 103 -4.72 4.36 -13.86
CA PRO A 103 -5.52 3.95 -12.73
C PRO A 103 -4.69 3.82 -11.45
N HIS A 104 -5.09 4.57 -10.44
CA HIS A 104 -4.51 4.56 -9.11
C HIS A 104 -5.61 4.33 -8.08
N ALA A 105 -5.52 3.23 -7.34
CA ALA A 105 -6.42 2.90 -6.25
C ALA A 105 -5.71 2.95 -4.91
N VAL A 106 -6.38 3.49 -3.90
CA VAL A 106 -5.88 3.56 -2.52
C VAL A 106 -6.82 2.81 -1.61
N SER A 107 -6.26 1.92 -0.82
CA SER A 107 -6.88 1.21 0.30
C SER A 107 -6.29 1.75 1.62
N SER A 108 -6.80 1.28 2.76
CA SER A 108 -6.35 1.68 4.10
C SER A 108 -4.83 1.72 4.26
N LEU A 109 -4.13 0.68 3.76
CA LEU A 109 -2.68 0.49 3.94
C LEU A 109 -1.93 0.14 2.64
N GLN A 110 -2.59 0.16 1.49
CA GLN A 110 -1.97 -0.20 0.21
C GLN A 110 -2.39 0.77 -0.88
N THR A 111 -1.49 1.06 -1.79
CA THR A 111 -1.81 1.65 -3.10
C THR A 111 -1.69 0.60 -4.19
N PHE A 112 -2.42 0.79 -5.28
CA PHE A 112 -2.39 -0.07 -6.45
C PHE A 112 -2.38 0.79 -7.71
N ASP A 113 -1.45 0.50 -8.61
CA ASP A 113 -1.27 1.15 -9.89
C ASP A 113 -1.21 0.09 -10.99
N ALA A 114 -1.84 0.34 -12.13
CA ALA A 114 -1.79 -0.53 -13.30
C ALA A 114 -2.16 0.25 -14.57
N ASP A 115 -2.03 -0.36 -15.74
CA ASP A 115 -2.59 0.19 -16.98
C ASP A 115 -4.13 0.08 -16.97
N SER A 116 -4.70 -0.91 -16.28
CA SER A 116 -6.14 -1.02 -15.98
C SER A 116 -6.38 -1.66 -14.62
N LEU A 117 -7.39 -1.16 -13.89
CA LEU A 117 -7.84 -1.70 -12.61
C LEU A 117 -9.29 -2.15 -12.69
N ALA A 118 -9.61 -3.27 -12.05
CA ALA A 118 -10.96 -3.74 -11.79
C ALA A 118 -11.12 -3.99 -10.29
N LEU A 119 -12.06 -3.29 -9.65
CA LEU A 119 -12.41 -3.47 -8.24
C LEU A 119 -13.77 -4.15 -8.22
N ASP A 120 -13.84 -5.34 -7.63
CA ASP A 120 -15.09 -6.05 -7.40
C ASP A 120 -15.57 -5.72 -5.98
N ALA A 121 -16.75 -5.11 -5.92
CA ALA A 121 -17.37 -4.64 -4.70
C ALA A 121 -18.83 -5.10 -4.63
N PRO A 122 -19.11 -6.42 -4.62
CA PRO A 122 -20.47 -6.92 -4.65
C PRO A 122 -21.29 -6.38 -3.48
N ASP A 123 -22.47 -5.86 -3.81
CA ASP A 123 -23.34 -5.17 -2.86
C ASP A 123 -22.62 -4.10 -2.01
N GLU A 124 -21.70 -3.35 -2.65
CA GLU A 124 -20.92 -2.23 -2.11
C GLU A 124 -19.76 -2.61 -1.17
N VAL A 125 -19.43 -3.90 -1.09
CA VAL A 125 -18.39 -4.42 -0.20
C VAL A 125 -17.17 -4.85 -1.02
N LEU A 126 -16.01 -4.22 -0.83
CA LEU A 126 -14.79 -4.55 -1.58
C LEU A 126 -14.29 -5.96 -1.22
N THR A 127 -14.19 -6.84 -2.22
CA THR A 127 -13.72 -8.22 -2.04
C THR A 127 -12.46 -8.51 -2.86
N GLU A 128 -12.32 -7.90 -4.04
CA GLU A 128 -11.21 -8.16 -4.94
C GLU A 128 -10.79 -6.90 -5.70
N LEU A 129 -9.50 -6.79 -6.00
CA LEU A 129 -8.92 -5.84 -6.93
C LEU A 129 -8.00 -6.58 -7.88
N ARG A 130 -8.16 -6.34 -9.17
CA ARG A 130 -7.31 -6.87 -10.24
C ARG A 130 -6.64 -5.72 -10.98
N GLY A 131 -5.32 -5.79 -11.09
CA GLY A 131 -4.53 -4.88 -11.90
C GLY A 131 -3.95 -5.59 -13.11
N PHE A 132 -4.01 -4.94 -14.27
CA PHE A 132 -3.56 -5.47 -15.55
C PHE A 132 -2.60 -4.50 -16.22
N GLY A 133 -1.47 -5.01 -16.68
CA GLY A 133 -0.42 -4.23 -17.32
C GLY A 133 0.37 -3.42 -16.30
N LYS A 134 1.66 -3.76 -16.13
CA LYS A 134 2.58 -3.07 -15.21
C LYS A 134 2.00 -2.87 -13.80
N ALA A 135 1.27 -3.89 -13.32
CA ALA A 135 0.59 -3.84 -12.06
C ALA A 135 1.59 -3.75 -10.91
N PHE A 136 1.35 -2.80 -10.01
CA PHE A 136 2.24 -2.47 -8.91
C PHE A 136 1.43 -2.09 -7.67
N SER A 137 1.90 -2.49 -6.49
CA SER A 137 1.30 -2.14 -5.22
C SER A 137 2.36 -1.79 -4.20
N THR A 138 2.10 -0.77 -3.39
CA THR A 138 3.01 -0.35 -2.32
C THR A 138 2.28 -0.24 -1.00
N SER A 139 2.94 -0.70 0.06
CA SER A 139 2.47 -0.47 1.42
C SER A 139 2.54 1.01 1.75
N LYS A 140 1.46 1.56 2.31
CA LYS A 140 1.50 2.89 2.90
C LYS A 140 2.48 2.83 4.06
N ARG A 141 3.52 3.66 4.02
CA ARG A 141 4.55 3.68 5.05
C ARG A 141 3.89 4.00 6.40
N ASP A 142 4.09 3.13 7.38
CA ASP A 142 3.77 3.45 8.77
C ASP A 142 4.60 4.66 9.20
N SER A 143 3.96 5.67 9.79
CA SER A 143 4.62 6.83 10.39
C SER A 143 5.61 6.45 11.51
N THR A 144 5.67 5.18 11.90
CA THR A 144 6.58 4.60 12.90
C THR A 144 7.82 3.95 12.30
N ALA A 145 7.96 3.87 10.97
CA ALA A 145 9.24 3.56 10.35
C ALA A 145 10.19 4.69 10.79
N ARG A 146 10.99 4.40 11.82
CA ARG A 146 11.95 5.34 12.39
C ARG A 146 12.74 5.89 11.23
N ARG A 147 12.47 7.14 10.86
CA ARG A 147 13.42 7.94 10.12
C ARG A 147 14.67 7.85 10.99
N SER A 148 15.71 7.20 10.51
CA SER A 148 17.01 7.24 11.15
C SER A 148 17.52 8.67 11.00
N THR A 149 16.91 9.59 11.76
CA THR A 149 17.50 10.86 12.11
C THR A 149 18.61 10.52 13.10
N ALA A 150 19.69 9.95 12.57
CA ALA A 150 21.01 10.30 13.07
C ALA A 150 21.26 11.79 12.75
N THR A 151 20.41 12.67 13.26
CA THR A 151 20.78 14.06 13.50
C THR A 151 21.65 14.01 14.73
N ARG A 152 22.92 13.67 14.51
CA ARG A 152 23.99 13.90 15.49
C ARG A 152 23.99 15.40 15.74
N ASN A 153 23.69 15.83 16.97
CA ASN A 153 23.97 17.19 17.41
C ASN A 153 25.43 17.51 17.06
N PRO A 154 25.72 18.61 16.33
CA PRO A 154 27.09 18.96 16.02
C PRO A 154 27.73 19.54 17.28
N SER A 155 28.44 18.71 18.05
CA SER A 155 29.50 19.21 18.91
C SER A 155 30.67 19.66 18.02
N HIS A 156 31.20 20.84 18.33
CA HIS A 156 32.20 21.56 17.57
C HIS A 156 33.39 20.70 17.11
N GLY A 157 33.80 20.87 15.85
CA GLY A 157 35.21 20.71 15.46
C GLY A 157 35.59 19.58 14.48
N SER A 158 34.67 18.89 13.81
CA SER A 158 35.05 18.00 12.70
C SER A 158 33.93 17.93 11.66
N ALA A 159 34.24 18.36 10.42
CA ALA A 159 33.31 18.28 9.31
C ALA A 159 32.89 16.81 9.08
N PRO A 160 31.59 16.46 9.14
CA PRO A 160 31.16 15.11 8.81
C PRO A 160 31.43 14.85 7.31
N PRO A 161 31.85 13.63 6.92
CA PRO A 161 31.91 13.30 5.51
C PRO A 161 30.49 13.44 4.93
N LEU A 162 30.38 14.21 3.84
CA LEU A 162 29.19 14.32 3.02
C LEU A 162 28.89 12.94 2.44
N VAL A 163 28.08 12.13 3.12
CA VAL A 163 27.42 10.99 2.47
C VAL A 163 26.35 11.58 1.55
N PRO A 164 26.44 11.38 0.22
CA PRO A 164 25.43 11.90 -0.69
C PRO A 164 24.09 11.25 -0.34
N ARG A 165 23.12 12.06 0.11
CA ARG A 165 21.74 11.65 0.39
C ARG A 165 20.96 11.20 -0.85
N ASP A 166 21.61 11.18 -2.00
CA ASP A 166 21.02 10.99 -3.32
C ASP A 166 21.48 9.71 -4.03
N THR A 167 21.87 8.70 -3.25
CA THR A 167 22.13 7.37 -3.83
C THR A 167 20.83 6.58 -3.89
N ALA A 168 20.56 5.95 -5.04
CA ALA A 168 19.46 5.02 -5.25
C ALA A 168 19.25 4.06 -4.07
N VAL A 169 20.33 3.66 -3.37
CA VAL A 169 20.31 2.84 -2.15
C VAL A 169 19.38 3.39 -1.05
N ALA A 170 19.35 4.70 -0.81
CA ALA A 170 18.45 5.29 0.19
C ALA A 170 16.97 5.07 -0.17
N ARG A 171 16.62 5.09 -1.46
CA ARG A 171 15.27 4.78 -1.94
C ARG A 171 14.88 3.32 -1.75
N TRP A 172 15.84 2.40 -1.75
CA TRP A 172 15.59 0.96 -1.53
C TRP A 172 15.55 0.58 -0.06
N VAL A 173 16.36 1.22 0.78
CA VAL A 173 16.43 0.96 2.23
C VAL A 173 15.34 1.69 2.99
N GLU A 174 15.04 2.91 2.55
CA GLU A 174 13.97 3.70 3.13
C GLU A 174 12.72 3.60 2.27
N GLY A 175 12.58 2.70 1.29
CA GLY A 175 11.40 2.62 0.43
C GLY A 175 10.18 2.04 1.16
N PRO A 176 8.95 2.19 0.63
CA PRO A 176 7.85 1.32 1.06
C PRO A 176 8.11 -0.12 0.58
N ASP A 177 7.54 -1.09 1.29
CA ASP A 177 7.40 -2.43 0.74
C ASP A 177 6.59 -2.38 -0.55
N PHE A 178 6.93 -3.23 -1.51
CA PHE A 178 6.21 -3.29 -2.77
C PHE A 178 6.07 -4.71 -3.30
N ILE A 179 5.06 -4.88 -4.15
CA ILE A 179 4.89 -6.04 -5.01
C ILE A 179 4.46 -5.57 -6.40
N GLY A 180 4.99 -6.18 -7.46
CA GLY A 180 4.58 -5.88 -8.82
C GLY A 180 4.74 -7.05 -9.76
N GLY A 181 4.13 -6.93 -10.94
CA GLY A 181 4.16 -7.92 -12.00
C GLY A 181 3.43 -7.43 -13.24
N ASP A 182 3.12 -8.34 -14.15
CA ASP A 182 2.29 -8.01 -15.32
C ASP A 182 0.81 -7.89 -14.92
N SER A 183 0.42 -8.67 -13.91
CA SER A 183 -0.89 -8.56 -13.27
C SER A 183 -0.77 -8.71 -11.75
N LEU A 184 -1.73 -8.10 -11.04
CA LEU A 184 -1.92 -8.26 -9.61
C LEU A 184 -3.36 -8.69 -9.34
N THR A 185 -3.55 -9.56 -8.35
CA THR A 185 -4.85 -9.84 -7.74
C THR A 185 -4.72 -9.64 -6.25
N ALA A 186 -5.56 -8.80 -5.66
CA ALA A 186 -5.63 -8.56 -4.24
C ALA A 186 -6.99 -9.01 -3.72
N HIS A 187 -7.03 -9.67 -2.56
CA HIS A 187 -8.25 -10.20 -1.96
C HIS A 187 -8.46 -9.67 -0.54
N TRP A 188 -9.69 -9.24 -0.26
CA TRP A 188 -10.13 -8.75 1.03
C TRP A 188 -11.04 -9.78 1.71
N ALA A 189 -10.94 -9.86 3.04
CA ALA A 189 -11.92 -10.53 3.89
C ALA A 189 -12.70 -9.49 4.69
N GLN A 190 -13.96 -9.79 4.99
CA GLN A 190 -14.78 -8.94 5.84
C GLN A 190 -14.54 -9.29 7.30
N GLU A 191 -14.03 -8.33 8.06
CA GLU A 191 -13.77 -8.48 9.49
C GLU A 191 -14.47 -7.36 10.25
N PRO A 192 -15.08 -7.63 11.42
CA PRO A 192 -15.61 -6.57 12.27
C PRO A 192 -14.52 -5.61 12.72
N ASP A 193 -14.78 -4.32 12.63
CA ASP A 193 -13.94 -3.29 13.25
C ASP A 193 -14.15 -3.25 14.77
N SER A 194 -13.45 -2.35 15.46
CA SER A 194 -13.57 -2.16 16.92
C SER A 194 -14.96 -1.73 17.38
N THR A 195 -15.86 -1.37 16.46
CA THR A 195 -17.26 -1.02 16.70
C THR A 195 -18.24 -2.10 16.24
N GLY A 196 -17.74 -3.24 15.75
CA GLY A 196 -18.52 -4.35 15.24
C GLY A 196 -19.03 -4.16 13.80
N LYS A 197 -18.64 -3.08 13.10
CA LYS A 197 -19.03 -2.86 11.70
C LYS A 197 -18.10 -3.67 10.79
N PRO A 198 -18.62 -4.36 9.76
CA PRO A 198 -17.77 -5.06 8.81
C PRO A 198 -16.87 -4.06 8.09
N ARG A 199 -15.58 -4.37 8.05
CA ARG A 199 -14.56 -3.62 7.31
C ARG A 199 -13.82 -4.57 6.39
N SER A 200 -13.51 -4.10 5.19
CA SER A 200 -12.72 -4.88 4.24
C SER A 200 -11.26 -4.86 4.67
N GLN A 201 -10.72 -6.01 5.09
CA GLN A 201 -9.31 -6.16 5.42
C GLN A 201 -8.58 -6.93 4.31
N LEU A 202 -7.53 -6.33 3.77
CA LEU A 202 -6.70 -6.97 2.74
C LEU A 202 -5.92 -8.16 3.33
N ARG A 203 -6.05 -9.33 2.71
CA ARG A 203 -5.45 -10.59 3.18
C ARG A 203 -4.34 -11.10 2.31
N THR A 204 -4.48 -10.95 0.99
CA THR A 204 -3.49 -11.47 0.05
C THR A 204 -3.31 -10.54 -1.13
N ILE A 205 -2.09 -10.48 -1.65
CA ILE A 205 -1.77 -9.90 -2.95
C ILE A 205 -0.96 -10.92 -3.73
N LEU A 206 -1.35 -11.19 -4.97
CA LEU A 206 -0.71 -12.14 -5.86
C LEU A 206 -0.26 -11.44 -7.14
N ALA A 207 1.04 -11.37 -7.36
CA ALA A 207 1.65 -10.95 -8.61
C ALA A 207 1.92 -12.14 -9.53
N ARG A 208 1.70 -11.96 -10.83
CA ARG A 208 2.02 -12.96 -11.86
C ARG A 208 2.75 -12.33 -13.05
N GLY A 209 3.48 -13.15 -13.80
CA GLY A 209 4.28 -12.73 -14.95
C GLY A 209 5.68 -12.33 -14.52
N ALA A 210 6.10 -11.11 -14.83
CA ALA A 210 7.35 -10.53 -14.33
C ALA A 210 7.28 -10.15 -12.82
N ALA A 211 6.91 -11.11 -11.96
CA ALA A 211 6.61 -10.88 -10.55
C ALA A 211 7.87 -10.54 -9.73
N ARG A 212 7.76 -9.53 -8.88
CA ARG A 212 8.83 -9.02 -8.02
C ARG A 212 8.28 -8.40 -6.73
N ALA A 213 9.00 -8.55 -5.63
CA ALA A 213 8.64 -7.98 -4.35
C ALA A 213 9.86 -7.51 -3.57
N LEU A 214 9.68 -6.46 -2.77
CA LEU A 214 10.63 -5.96 -1.79
C LEU A 214 9.92 -5.87 -0.44
N THR A 215 10.52 -6.47 0.58
CA THR A 215 10.06 -6.37 1.97
C THR A 215 11.16 -5.93 2.90
N HIS A 216 10.84 -5.03 3.81
CA HIS A 216 11.69 -4.59 4.90
C HIS A 216 11.31 -5.38 6.16
N LEU A 217 12.27 -6.09 6.73
CA LEU A 217 12.09 -6.83 7.98
C LEU A 217 12.76 -6.03 9.10
N THR A 218 11.95 -5.54 10.03
CA THR A 218 12.42 -4.89 11.26
C THR A 218 12.23 -5.83 12.45
N ASP A 219 13.29 -6.06 13.22
CA ASP A 219 13.20 -6.70 14.53
C ASP A 219 13.31 -5.62 15.62
N ASP A 220 12.28 -5.51 16.46
CA ASP A 220 12.22 -4.54 17.56
C ASP A 220 13.33 -4.75 18.61
N LYS A 221 13.94 -5.94 18.65
CA LYS A 221 15.03 -6.28 19.57
C LYS A 221 16.41 -6.05 18.98
N ASP A 222 16.50 -5.72 17.69
CA ASP A 222 17.78 -5.58 17.02
C ASP A 222 18.29 -4.13 17.08
N SER A 223 19.58 -3.99 17.39
CA SER A 223 20.26 -2.70 17.57
C SER A 223 20.99 -2.24 16.29
N THR A 224 20.68 -2.88 15.18
CA THR A 224 21.27 -2.63 13.86
C THR A 224 20.81 -1.30 13.26
N ALA A 225 21.61 -0.78 12.33
CA ALA A 225 21.42 0.56 11.76
C ALA A 225 20.28 0.69 10.73
N GLY A 226 19.45 -0.34 10.53
CA GLY A 226 18.36 -0.35 9.54
C GLY A 226 17.66 -1.73 9.45
N PRO A 227 16.60 -1.85 8.63
CA PRO A 227 15.92 -3.14 8.42
C PRO A 227 16.76 -4.09 7.55
N SER A 228 16.53 -5.39 7.70
CA SER A 228 16.94 -6.37 6.68
C SER A 228 16.04 -6.23 5.46
N LEU A 229 16.61 -6.39 4.27
CA LEU A 229 15.88 -6.28 3.00
C LEU A 229 15.80 -7.64 2.34
N ASN A 230 14.60 -8.03 1.94
CA ASN A 230 14.41 -9.20 1.09
C ASN A 230 13.80 -8.75 -0.24
N TYR A 231 14.52 -9.01 -1.33
CA TYR A 231 14.06 -8.79 -2.69
C TYR A 231 13.92 -10.14 -3.39
N SER A 232 12.73 -10.40 -3.94
CA SER A 232 12.41 -11.65 -4.63
C SER A 232 11.87 -11.37 -6.02
N ARG A 233 12.17 -12.26 -6.97
CA ARG A 233 11.58 -12.31 -8.31
C ARG A 233 11.13 -13.74 -8.63
N GLY A 234 10.14 -13.87 -9.50
CA GLY A 234 9.67 -15.18 -9.96
C GLY A 234 8.59 -15.06 -11.02
N ALA A 235 8.03 -16.21 -11.41
CA ALA A 235 6.86 -16.24 -12.30
C ALA A 235 5.57 -15.82 -11.58
N SER A 236 5.54 -16.04 -10.25
CA SER A 236 4.51 -15.54 -9.36
C SER A 236 5.09 -15.21 -8.00
N ILE A 237 4.49 -14.24 -7.31
CA ILE A 237 4.76 -13.95 -5.90
C ILE A 237 3.44 -13.75 -5.19
N ALA A 238 3.20 -14.51 -4.13
CA ALA A 238 2.07 -14.34 -3.22
C ALA A 238 2.55 -13.69 -1.92
N ILE A 239 1.87 -12.63 -1.50
CA ILE A 239 2.06 -12.00 -0.20
C ILE A 239 0.81 -12.23 0.63
N ALA A 240 0.96 -12.87 1.77
CA ALA A 240 -0.07 -12.90 2.81
C ALA A 240 0.14 -11.69 3.73
N LEU A 241 -0.96 -11.03 4.08
CA LEU A 241 -0.99 -9.88 4.96
C LEU A 241 -1.67 -10.22 6.27
N ARG A 242 -1.12 -9.69 7.37
CA ARG A 242 -1.71 -9.76 8.70
C ARG A 242 -1.86 -8.35 9.23
N GLN A 243 -3.08 -7.96 9.59
CA GLN A 243 -3.41 -6.59 10.00
C GLN A 243 -2.93 -5.53 8.97
N GLY A 244 -2.98 -5.88 7.68
CA GLY A 244 -2.55 -5.03 6.57
C GLY A 244 -1.05 -4.85 6.40
N LYS A 245 -0.22 -5.54 7.19
CA LYS A 245 1.23 -5.61 7.02
C LYS A 245 1.62 -6.90 6.30
N MET A 246 2.70 -6.88 5.53
CA MET A 246 3.22 -8.07 4.87
C MET A 246 3.73 -9.07 5.92
N ASP A 247 3.15 -10.27 5.95
CA ASP A 247 3.45 -11.32 6.94
C ASP A 247 4.30 -12.44 6.32
N ARG A 248 3.96 -12.84 5.10
CA ARG A 248 4.64 -13.93 4.40
C ARG A 248 4.73 -13.65 2.91
N VAL A 249 5.92 -13.86 2.34
CA VAL A 249 6.17 -13.80 0.90
C VAL A 249 6.51 -15.20 0.40
N VAL A 250 5.85 -15.63 -0.67
CA VAL A 250 6.10 -16.92 -1.33
C VAL A 250 6.30 -16.68 -2.82
N ALA A 251 7.50 -16.94 -3.32
CA ALA A 251 7.81 -16.91 -4.74
C ALA A 251 7.58 -18.29 -5.38
N GLY A 252 6.96 -18.30 -6.56
CA GLY A 252 6.65 -19.50 -7.33
C GLY A 252 7.31 -19.52 -8.71
N GLY A 253 7.50 -20.73 -9.25
CA GLY A 253 8.17 -20.96 -10.53
C GLY A 253 9.70 -20.85 -10.43
N ARG A 254 10.35 -20.39 -11.51
CA ARG A 254 11.78 -20.05 -11.48
C ARG A 254 11.95 -18.77 -10.67
N ALA A 255 12.22 -18.92 -9.38
CA ALA A 255 12.39 -17.83 -8.45
C ALA A 255 13.88 -17.55 -8.17
N ASP A 256 14.22 -16.28 -8.02
CA ASP A 256 15.51 -15.80 -7.54
C ASP A 256 15.32 -14.63 -6.58
N GLY A 257 16.35 -14.25 -5.85
CA GLY A 257 16.26 -13.16 -4.89
C GLY A 257 17.58 -12.86 -4.19
N VAL A 258 17.55 -11.79 -3.39
CA VAL A 258 18.66 -11.37 -2.54
C VAL A 258 18.12 -10.98 -1.17
N HIS A 259 18.82 -11.43 -0.14
CA HIS A 259 18.59 -11.03 1.25
C HIS A 259 19.79 -10.21 1.72
N LEU A 260 19.54 -9.02 2.24
CA LEU A 260 20.55 -8.10 2.72
C LEU A 260 20.32 -7.82 4.19
N GLU A 261 21.36 -8.07 4.99
CA GLU A 261 21.36 -7.70 6.40
C GLU A 261 21.84 -6.27 6.60
N PRO A 262 21.30 -5.55 7.60
CA PRO A 262 21.79 -4.25 7.97
C PRO A 262 23.23 -4.36 8.48
N ARG A 263 24.01 -3.30 8.27
CA ARG A 263 25.39 -3.28 8.78
C ARG A 263 25.36 -3.35 10.32
N PRO A 264 26.27 -4.11 10.94
CA PRO A 264 26.44 -4.08 12.38
C PRO A 264 26.68 -2.65 12.86
N PRO A 265 26.18 -2.28 14.06
CA PRO A 265 26.47 -0.98 14.64
C PRO A 265 27.98 -0.81 14.77
N LEU A 266 28.47 0.41 14.52
CA LEU A 266 29.87 0.73 14.75
C LEU A 266 30.23 0.43 16.22
N PRO A 267 31.42 -0.12 16.49
CA PRO A 267 31.87 -0.36 17.85
C PRO A 267 31.72 0.89 18.70
N ASP A 268 31.14 0.75 19.88
CA ASP A 268 30.98 1.82 20.84
C ASP A 268 32.36 2.26 21.35
N THR A 269 32.94 3.30 20.74
CA THR A 269 34.26 3.83 21.12
C THR A 269 34.26 4.51 22.50
N THR A 270 33.11 4.55 23.18
CA THR A 270 32.95 5.07 24.54
C THR A 270 33.00 3.99 25.62
N LYS A 271 33.03 2.68 25.25
CA LYS A 271 33.32 1.62 26.22
C LYS A 271 34.82 1.53 26.47
N ARG A 272 35.24 1.99 27.65
CA ARG A 272 36.57 1.79 28.20
C ARG A 272 36.91 0.29 28.15
N ALA A 273 38.06 -0.06 27.56
CA ALA A 273 38.59 -1.41 27.61
C ALA A 273 38.58 -1.91 29.07
N PRO A 274 38.20 -3.18 29.32
CA PRO A 274 38.35 -3.74 30.66
C PRO A 274 39.82 -3.58 31.06
N ALA A 275 40.05 -2.97 32.23
CA ALA A 275 41.40 -2.78 32.73
C ALA A 275 42.08 -4.14 32.83
N ASP A 276 43.17 -4.33 32.09
CA ASP A 276 44.07 -5.46 32.28
C ASP A 276 44.48 -5.51 33.74
N SER A 277 43.99 -6.51 34.48
CA SER A 277 44.48 -6.82 35.80
C SER A 277 45.88 -7.38 35.64
N ILE A 278 46.88 -6.51 35.69
CA ILE A 278 48.28 -6.91 35.84
C ILE A 278 48.37 -7.65 37.18
N LYS A 279 48.38 -8.98 37.13
CA LYS A 279 48.75 -9.84 38.25
C LYS A 279 50.21 -9.54 38.57
N ARG A 280 50.42 -8.75 39.63
CA ARG A 280 51.73 -8.55 40.25
C ARG A 280 52.24 -9.92 40.74
N PRO A 281 53.44 -10.40 40.34
CA PRO A 281 53.96 -11.65 40.86
C PRO A 281 54.25 -11.50 42.36
N SER A 282 53.69 -12.40 43.17
CA SER A 282 54.02 -12.53 44.59
C SER A 282 55.47 -12.98 44.74
N ALA A 283 56.28 -12.17 45.44
CA ALA A 283 57.65 -12.52 45.78
C ALA A 283 57.66 -13.71 46.75
N VAL A 284 58.24 -14.83 46.30
CA VAL A 284 58.50 -16.01 47.12
C VAL A 284 59.71 -15.73 48.01
N SER A 285 59.47 -15.52 49.31
CA SER A 285 60.52 -15.48 50.32
C SER A 285 61.02 -16.90 50.60
N LYS A 286 62.24 -17.21 50.19
CA LYS A 286 62.95 -18.45 50.54
C LYS A 286 63.47 -18.35 51.98
N ARG A 287 63.02 -19.24 52.86
CA ARG A 287 63.63 -19.46 54.18
C ARG A 287 64.61 -20.64 54.07
N PRO A 288 65.88 -20.51 54.51
CA PRO A 288 66.87 -21.58 54.38
C PRO A 288 66.67 -22.68 55.45
N PRO A 289 67.17 -23.91 55.20
CA PRO A 289 66.94 -25.08 56.04
C PRO A 289 67.83 -25.11 57.29
N SER A 290 67.27 -25.60 58.41
CA SER A 290 67.99 -25.85 59.66
C SER A 290 68.86 -27.11 59.56
N PRO A 291 70.07 -27.12 60.12
CA PRO A 291 70.90 -28.33 60.20
C PRO A 291 70.49 -29.25 61.36
N ARG A 292 70.68 -30.55 61.10
CA ARG A 292 70.61 -31.76 61.95
C ARG A 292 70.32 -31.63 63.44
#